data_AF-A0A523KY88-F1
#
_entry.id   AF-A0A523KY88-F1
#
_cell.length_a   1.000
_cell.length_b   1.000
_cell.length_c   1.000
_cell.angle_alpha   90.00
_cell.angle_beta   90.00
_cell.angle_gamma   90.00
#
_symmetry.space_group_name_H-M   'P 1'
#
loop_
_entity.id
_entity.type
_entity.pdbx_description
1 polymer ?
#
loop_
_entity_poly.entity_id
_entity_poly.type
_entity_poly.pdbx_seq_one_letter_code
_entity_poly.pdbx_strand_id
1 'polypeptide(L)'
;MFPRLTGYPRALALSIVFHLVVIAAILLNFHLSGRPNLVKQSELAKTVKAEIVDQQQLDAQINRKQKEQEAKRKSELEKQKKEKQAKAREEEKKRKQVEEKKRKLAQEKKKQEEAKRIAEAKTLAEQKKKQQEALKKQQEVKKQEELKKQVAAEKQKKLAEEKRKREEKIAREAEQKRLEAERLKQEADKRRLAEEDKKRRQQELNEKLKAEESQRRLKSLREAYILAIKRRIESKWRQPQGVTEMPDCEVRVIQGPGGFILDVRVGTCPGGSKIYR
;
A
#
# COMPACT_ATOMS: atom_id res chain seq x y z
N MET A 1 -53.67 23.63 3.44
CA MET A 1 -52.87 22.52 4.00
C MET A 1 -52.16 21.73 2.88
N PHE A 2 -51.39 22.38 1.99
CA PHE A 2 -50.73 21.69 0.85
C PHE A 2 -49.27 22.15 0.52
N PRO A 3 -48.34 22.32 1.48
CA PRO A 3 -46.95 22.70 1.18
C PRO A 3 -46.01 21.49 0.97
N ARG A 4 -46.46 20.41 0.31
CA ARG A 4 -45.65 19.19 0.07
C ARG A 4 -45.82 18.49 -1.30
N LEU A 5 -46.65 19.02 -2.22
CA LEU A 5 -46.91 18.36 -3.51
C LEU A 5 -46.07 18.87 -4.70
N THR A 6 -45.29 19.93 -4.53
CA THR A 6 -44.42 20.49 -5.59
C THR A 6 -43.00 19.89 -5.63
N GLY A 7 -42.64 19.01 -4.68
CA GLY A 7 -41.28 18.46 -4.56
C GLY A 7 -40.90 17.38 -5.58
N TYR A 8 -41.87 16.72 -6.23
CA TYR A 8 -41.61 15.57 -7.11
C TYR A 8 -42.47 15.59 -8.40
N PRO A 9 -42.26 16.57 -9.31
CA PRO A 9 -43.08 16.72 -10.52
C PRO A 9 -43.07 15.47 -11.43
N ARG A 10 -41.96 14.72 -11.45
CA ARG A 10 -41.83 13.48 -12.23
C ARG A 10 -42.73 12.35 -11.71
N ALA A 11 -42.94 12.25 -10.39
CA ALA A 11 -43.80 11.21 -9.80
C ALA A 11 -45.28 11.50 -10.07
N LEU A 12 -45.68 12.78 -10.02
CA LEU A 12 -47.04 13.20 -10.38
C LEU A 12 -47.34 12.91 -11.86
N ALA A 13 -46.42 13.26 -12.76
CA ALA A 13 -46.56 12.98 -14.19
C ALA A 13 -46.67 11.48 -14.50
N LEU A 14 -45.83 10.64 -13.89
CA LEU A 14 -45.90 9.18 -14.06
C LEU A 14 -47.22 8.59 -13.57
N SER A 15 -47.76 9.08 -12.44
CA SER A 15 -49.07 8.65 -11.95
C SER A 15 -50.19 8.99 -12.94
N ILE A 16 -50.23 10.23 -13.44
CA ILE A 16 -51.26 10.68 -14.40
C ILE A 16 -51.20 9.85 -15.69
N VAL A 17 -50.00 9.62 -16.24
CA VAL A 17 -49.81 8.79 -17.45
C VAL A 17 -50.30 7.36 -17.22
N PHE A 18 -50.01 6.75 -16.07
CA PHE A 18 -50.48 5.40 -15.74
C PHE A 18 -52.02 5.30 -15.72
N HIS A 19 -52.70 6.27 -15.09
CA HIS A 19 -54.17 6.27 -15.03
C HIS A 19 -54.82 6.44 -16.43
N LEU A 20 -54.23 7.26 -17.30
CA LEU A 20 -54.70 7.41 -18.69
C LEU A 20 -54.60 6.11 -19.50
N VAL A 21 -53.54 5.32 -19.30
CA VAL A 21 -53.37 4.01 -19.95
C VAL A 21 -54.45 3.01 -19.49
N VAL A 22 -54.78 2.98 -18.21
CA VAL A 22 -55.84 2.11 -17.67
C VAL A 22 -57.21 2.48 -18.23
N ILE A 23 -57.54 3.78 -18.32
CA ILE A 23 -58.81 4.25 -18.90
C ILE A 23 -58.92 3.86 -20.38
N ALA A 24 -57.84 4.03 -21.16
CA ALA A 24 -57.80 3.63 -22.57
C ALA A 24 -58.02 2.11 -22.76
N ALA A 25 -57.46 1.27 -21.88
CA ALA A 25 -57.63 -0.18 -21.95
C ALA A 25 -59.08 -0.63 -21.69
N ILE A 26 -59.81 0.06 -20.81
CA ILE A 26 -61.22 -0.26 -20.51
C ILE A 26 -62.12 0.05 -21.71
N LEU A 27 -61.91 1.19 -22.38
CA LEU A 27 -62.71 1.61 -23.54
C LEU A 27 -62.59 0.66 -24.75
N LEU A 28 -61.43 0.00 -24.93
CA LEU A 28 -61.20 -0.94 -26.01
C LEU A 28 -61.90 -2.29 -25.83
N ASN A 29 -62.33 -2.65 -24.60
CA ASN A 29 -62.81 -3.99 -24.28
C ASN A 29 -64.33 -4.19 -24.47
N PHE A 30 -65.06 -3.15 -24.88
CA PHE A 30 -66.54 -3.16 -24.91
C PHE A 30 -67.18 -3.52 -26.27
N HIS A 31 -66.40 -3.93 -27.29
CA HIS A 31 -66.89 -4.04 -28.67
C HIS A 31 -66.92 -5.46 -29.27
N LEU A 32 -67.33 -6.47 -28.50
CA LEU A 32 -67.66 -7.81 -29.02
C LEU A 32 -69.03 -8.27 -28.49
N SER A 33 -70.03 -8.36 -29.38
CA SER A 33 -71.34 -8.96 -29.09
C SER A 33 -71.97 -9.52 -30.37
N GLY A 34 -72.48 -10.75 -30.33
CA GLY A 34 -73.14 -11.42 -31.45
C GLY A 34 -74.08 -12.53 -30.98
N ARG A 35 -75.21 -12.72 -31.67
CA ARG A 35 -76.26 -13.71 -31.39
C ARG A 35 -76.59 -14.54 -32.66
N PRO A 36 -77.04 -15.80 -32.56
CA PRO A 36 -77.44 -16.62 -33.72
C PRO A 36 -78.97 -16.91 -33.82
N ASN A 37 -79.43 -17.31 -35.01
CA ASN A 37 -80.70 -18.00 -35.35
C ASN A 37 -80.42 -18.86 -36.61
N LEU A 38 -80.84 -20.11 -36.85
CA LEU A 38 -82.05 -20.94 -36.62
C LEU A 38 -83.00 -21.06 -37.84
N VAL A 39 -83.52 -22.27 -38.08
CA VAL A 39 -84.01 -22.81 -39.39
C VAL A 39 -85.44 -23.38 -39.31
N LYS A 40 -86.26 -23.21 -40.37
CA LYS A 40 -87.38 -24.08 -40.83
C LYS A 40 -87.57 -23.89 -42.36
N GLN A 41 -88.15 -24.75 -43.23
CA GLN A 41 -88.64 -26.15 -43.23
C GLN A 41 -90.15 -26.37 -43.56
N SER A 42 -90.40 -26.91 -44.77
CA SER A 42 -91.50 -27.76 -45.33
C SER A 42 -92.99 -27.59 -44.95
N GLU A 43 -93.89 -27.76 -45.95
CA GLU A 43 -94.87 -28.88 -45.97
C GLU A 43 -95.53 -29.17 -47.35
N LEU A 44 -96.46 -30.13 -47.42
CA LEU A 44 -96.84 -30.95 -48.60
C LEU A 44 -98.37 -31.21 -48.75
N ALA A 45 -98.76 -31.70 -49.94
CA ALA A 45 -99.87 -32.66 -50.25
C ALA A 45 -101.35 -32.20 -50.47
N LYS A 46 -101.93 -32.68 -51.60
CA LYS A 46 -103.32 -33.16 -51.87
C LYS A 46 -103.50 -33.49 -53.38
N THR A 47 -104.49 -34.21 -53.92
CA THR A 47 -105.14 -35.50 -53.57
C THR A 47 -106.02 -35.98 -54.76
N VAL A 48 -105.90 -37.26 -55.15
CA VAL A 48 -106.85 -38.21 -55.82
C VAL A 48 -107.96 -37.70 -56.78
N LYS A 49 -108.02 -38.29 -57.99
CA LYS A 49 -109.23 -38.85 -58.62
C LYS A 49 -108.87 -39.86 -59.73
N ALA A 50 -109.69 -40.88 -59.93
CA ALA A 50 -109.49 -41.93 -60.94
C ALA A 50 -110.81 -42.29 -61.64
N GLU A 51 -110.73 -42.63 -62.92
CA GLU A 51 -111.85 -42.92 -63.83
C GLU A 51 -111.47 -44.15 -64.68
N ILE A 52 -112.44 -44.99 -65.01
CA ILE A 52 -112.21 -46.32 -65.61
C ILE A 52 -112.11 -46.18 -67.13
N VAL A 53 -111.01 -46.66 -67.73
CA VAL A 53 -110.75 -46.61 -69.18
C VAL A 53 -110.31 -47.97 -69.71
N ASP A 54 -110.76 -48.24 -70.94
CA ASP A 54 -110.69 -49.48 -71.71
C ASP A 54 -109.28 -50.12 -71.81
N GLN A 55 -109.24 -51.44 -71.79
CA GLN A 55 -108.07 -52.26 -71.48
C GLN A 55 -107.16 -52.53 -72.69
N GLN A 56 -107.66 -52.39 -73.93
CA GLN A 56 -106.91 -52.81 -75.13
C GLN A 56 -106.06 -51.69 -75.81
N GLN A 57 -106.08 -50.46 -75.30
CA GLN A 57 -105.16 -49.38 -75.74
C GLN A 57 -104.06 -49.04 -74.72
N LEU A 58 -103.98 -49.80 -73.62
CA LEU A 58 -103.10 -49.51 -72.49
C LEU A 58 -101.66 -50.03 -72.70
N ASP A 59 -101.50 -51.26 -73.21
CA ASP A 59 -100.20 -51.95 -73.26
C ASP A 59 -99.17 -51.27 -74.16
N ALA A 60 -99.61 -50.71 -75.30
CA ALA A 60 -98.74 -49.95 -76.21
C ALA A 60 -98.22 -48.64 -75.56
N GLN A 61 -98.99 -48.02 -74.67
CA GLN A 61 -98.56 -46.84 -73.92
C GLN A 61 -97.69 -47.21 -72.71
N ILE A 62 -97.98 -48.30 -72.01
CA ILE A 62 -97.15 -48.79 -70.89
C ILE A 62 -95.74 -49.12 -71.39
N ASN A 63 -95.60 -49.85 -72.50
CA ASN A 63 -94.29 -50.28 -73.00
C ASN A 63 -93.43 -49.09 -73.50
N ARG A 64 -94.05 -48.07 -74.09
CA ARG A 64 -93.36 -46.80 -74.41
C ARG A 64 -92.94 -46.03 -73.14
N LYS A 65 -93.83 -45.88 -72.14
CA LYS A 65 -93.50 -45.21 -70.87
C LYS A 65 -92.42 -45.94 -70.08
N GLN A 66 -92.39 -47.27 -70.07
CA GLN A 66 -91.35 -48.06 -69.41
C GLN A 66 -89.97 -47.84 -70.06
N LYS A 67 -89.86 -47.89 -71.40
CA LYS A 67 -88.60 -47.60 -72.10
C LYS A 67 -88.12 -46.15 -71.86
N GLU A 68 -89.02 -45.19 -71.82
CA GLU A 68 -88.67 -43.80 -71.51
C GLU A 68 -88.24 -43.61 -70.05
N GLN A 69 -88.89 -44.27 -69.09
CA GLN A 69 -88.48 -44.28 -67.68
C GLN A 69 -87.15 -44.99 -67.47
N GLU A 70 -86.86 -46.09 -68.17
CA GLU A 70 -85.58 -46.78 -68.06
C GLU A 70 -84.43 -45.96 -68.67
N ALA A 71 -84.67 -45.29 -69.79
CA ALA A 71 -83.72 -44.33 -70.38
C ALA A 71 -83.47 -43.14 -69.43
N LYS A 72 -84.51 -42.58 -68.81
CA LYS A 72 -84.38 -41.52 -67.78
C LYS A 72 -83.60 -42.01 -66.57
N ARG A 73 -83.91 -43.20 -66.02
CA ARG A 73 -83.15 -43.81 -64.91
C ARG A 73 -81.69 -44.04 -65.25
N LYS A 74 -81.36 -44.52 -66.45
CA LYS A 74 -79.96 -44.65 -66.91
C LYS A 74 -79.25 -43.29 -67.00
N SER A 75 -79.93 -42.27 -67.52
CA SER A 75 -79.39 -40.89 -67.62
C SER A 75 -79.16 -40.24 -66.24
N GLU A 76 -80.11 -40.41 -65.31
CA GLU A 76 -79.97 -39.93 -63.93
C GLU A 76 -78.86 -40.65 -63.16
N LEU A 77 -78.72 -41.97 -63.34
CA LEU A 77 -77.65 -42.75 -62.72
C LEU A 77 -76.27 -42.39 -63.29
N GLU A 78 -76.17 -42.11 -64.60
CA GLU A 78 -74.99 -41.53 -65.26
C GLU A 78 -74.65 -40.14 -64.67
N LYS A 79 -75.64 -39.25 -64.54
CA LYS A 79 -75.45 -37.92 -63.92
C LYS A 79 -74.98 -38.04 -62.47
N GLN A 80 -75.62 -38.88 -61.65
CA GLN A 80 -75.17 -39.11 -60.27
C GLN A 80 -73.76 -39.70 -60.18
N LYS A 81 -73.38 -40.62 -61.08
CA LYS A 81 -72.01 -41.16 -61.14
C LYS A 81 -70.99 -40.07 -61.51
N LYS A 82 -71.29 -39.25 -62.51
CA LYS A 82 -70.44 -38.11 -62.92
C LYS A 82 -70.33 -37.06 -61.82
N GLU A 83 -71.41 -36.74 -61.13
CA GLU A 83 -71.41 -35.78 -60.01
C GLU A 83 -70.65 -36.32 -58.78
N LYS A 84 -70.81 -37.61 -58.43
CA LYS A 84 -70.03 -38.25 -57.37
C LYS A 84 -68.53 -38.30 -57.71
N GLN A 85 -68.16 -38.60 -58.96
CA GLN A 85 -66.77 -38.54 -59.40
C GLN A 85 -66.21 -37.11 -59.39
N ALA A 86 -67.00 -36.10 -59.78
CA ALA A 86 -66.59 -34.71 -59.73
C ALA A 86 -66.33 -34.25 -58.29
N LYS A 87 -67.26 -34.54 -57.36
CA LYS A 87 -67.11 -34.24 -55.92
C LYS A 87 -65.92 -34.97 -55.30
N ALA A 88 -65.71 -36.25 -55.60
CA ALA A 88 -64.55 -37.00 -55.13
C ALA A 88 -63.22 -36.40 -55.63
N ARG A 89 -63.13 -36.03 -56.92
CA ARG A 89 -61.94 -35.37 -57.49
C ARG A 89 -61.69 -33.98 -56.90
N GLU A 90 -62.73 -33.23 -56.56
CA GLU A 90 -62.61 -31.93 -55.91
C GLU A 90 -62.14 -32.08 -54.45
N GLU A 91 -62.68 -33.04 -53.69
CA GLU A 91 -62.25 -33.33 -52.33
C GLU A 91 -60.80 -33.83 -52.30
N GLU A 92 -60.40 -34.71 -53.22
CA GLU A 92 -59.02 -35.17 -53.35
C GLU A 92 -58.04 -34.02 -53.66
N LYS A 93 -58.42 -33.10 -54.57
CA LYS A 93 -57.66 -31.88 -54.85
C LYS A 93 -57.55 -30.98 -53.62
N LYS A 94 -58.65 -30.77 -52.87
CA LYS A 94 -58.63 -29.99 -51.63
C LYS A 94 -57.74 -30.63 -50.56
N ARG A 95 -57.82 -31.95 -50.37
CA ARG A 95 -56.93 -32.70 -49.46
C ARG A 95 -55.46 -32.51 -49.83
N LYS A 96 -55.09 -32.73 -51.10
CA LYS A 96 -53.71 -32.53 -51.60
C LYS A 96 -53.22 -31.10 -51.40
N GLN A 97 -54.04 -30.08 -51.66
CA GLN A 97 -53.67 -28.68 -51.41
C GLN A 97 -53.49 -28.35 -49.92
N VAL A 98 -54.32 -28.90 -49.03
CA VAL A 98 -54.19 -28.72 -47.57
C VAL A 98 -52.93 -29.42 -47.05
N GLU A 99 -52.63 -30.61 -47.54
CA GLU A 99 -51.42 -31.35 -47.18
C GLU A 99 -50.15 -30.63 -47.67
N GLU A 100 -50.13 -30.16 -48.91
CA GLU A 100 -49.01 -29.38 -49.47
C GLU A 100 -48.78 -28.08 -48.69
N LYS A 101 -49.85 -27.34 -48.35
CA LYS A 101 -49.78 -26.14 -47.50
C LYS A 101 -49.24 -26.46 -46.10
N LYS A 102 -49.70 -27.55 -45.46
CA LYS A 102 -49.17 -28.01 -44.17
C LYS A 102 -47.68 -28.36 -44.27
N ARG A 103 -47.26 -29.06 -45.32
CA ARG A 103 -45.86 -29.46 -45.55
C ARG A 103 -44.95 -28.26 -45.78
N LYS A 104 -45.39 -27.28 -46.59
CA LYS A 104 -44.67 -26.00 -46.80
C LYS A 104 -44.53 -25.22 -45.49
N LEU A 105 -45.64 -25.03 -44.75
CA LEU A 105 -45.63 -24.31 -43.47
C LEU A 105 -44.74 -24.99 -42.42
N ALA A 106 -44.73 -26.33 -42.36
CA ALA A 106 -43.86 -27.09 -41.46
C ALA A 106 -42.38 -26.97 -41.84
N GLN A 107 -42.05 -26.98 -43.13
CA GLN A 107 -40.68 -26.81 -43.62
C GLN A 107 -40.18 -25.38 -43.38
N GLU A 108 -41.03 -24.38 -43.53
CA GLU A 108 -40.70 -22.98 -43.28
C GLU A 108 -40.52 -22.68 -41.78
N LYS A 109 -41.37 -23.25 -40.91
CA LYS A 109 -41.15 -23.23 -39.45
C LYS A 109 -39.81 -23.85 -39.06
N LYS A 110 -39.47 -25.04 -39.59
CA LYS A 110 -38.17 -25.68 -39.34
C LYS A 110 -37.00 -24.78 -39.77
N LYS A 111 -37.06 -24.18 -40.96
CA LYS A 111 -36.04 -23.24 -41.44
C LYS A 111 -35.91 -22.00 -40.55
N GLN A 112 -37.01 -21.41 -40.09
CA GLN A 112 -36.97 -20.27 -39.16
C GLN A 112 -36.39 -20.65 -37.79
N GLU A 113 -36.74 -21.82 -37.26
CA GLU A 113 -36.27 -22.31 -35.96
C GLU A 113 -34.77 -22.66 -36.01
N GLU A 114 -34.31 -23.28 -37.10
CA GLU A 114 -32.89 -23.55 -37.35
C GLU A 114 -32.10 -22.24 -37.54
N ALA A 115 -32.62 -21.28 -38.32
CA ALA A 115 -32.00 -19.96 -38.47
C ALA A 115 -31.91 -19.19 -37.14
N LYS A 116 -32.96 -19.25 -36.30
CA LYS A 116 -32.93 -18.69 -34.94
C LYS A 116 -31.87 -19.36 -34.07
N ARG A 117 -31.82 -20.70 -34.03
CA ARG A 117 -30.80 -21.44 -33.27
C ARG A 117 -29.38 -21.11 -33.72
N ILE A 118 -29.14 -20.95 -35.02
CA ILE A 118 -27.82 -20.56 -35.56
C ILE A 118 -27.47 -19.12 -35.17
N ALA A 119 -28.44 -18.19 -35.23
CA ALA A 119 -28.23 -16.80 -34.80
C ALA A 119 -27.92 -16.72 -33.29
N GLU A 120 -28.68 -17.43 -32.47
CA GLU A 120 -28.54 -17.47 -31.01
C GLU A 120 -27.24 -18.18 -30.56
N ALA A 121 -26.82 -19.22 -31.27
CA ALA A 121 -25.52 -19.84 -31.07
C ALA A 121 -24.36 -18.90 -31.43
N LYS A 122 -24.50 -18.10 -32.51
CA LYS A 122 -23.49 -17.09 -32.89
C LYS A 122 -23.40 -15.96 -31.88
N THR A 123 -24.52 -15.40 -31.42
CA THR A 123 -24.51 -14.32 -30.42
C THR A 123 -23.97 -14.80 -29.07
N LEU A 124 -24.33 -16.01 -28.63
CA LEU A 124 -23.79 -16.61 -27.41
C LEU A 124 -22.28 -16.88 -27.51
N ALA A 125 -21.80 -17.36 -28.67
CA ALA A 125 -20.36 -17.55 -28.90
C ALA A 125 -19.60 -16.21 -28.91
N GLU A 126 -20.14 -15.17 -29.52
CA GLU A 126 -19.52 -13.84 -29.53
C GLU A 126 -19.53 -13.19 -28.14
N GLN A 127 -20.61 -13.31 -27.39
CA GLN A 127 -20.69 -12.87 -25.99
C GLN A 127 -19.67 -13.59 -25.11
N LYS A 128 -19.55 -14.92 -25.22
CA LYS A 128 -18.52 -15.70 -24.50
C LYS A 128 -17.11 -15.26 -24.86
N LYS A 129 -16.83 -14.99 -26.15
CA LYS A 129 -15.52 -14.48 -26.59
C LYS A 129 -15.22 -13.10 -26.03
N LYS A 130 -16.18 -12.17 -26.07
CA LYS A 130 -16.06 -10.82 -25.46
C LYS A 130 -15.87 -10.87 -23.94
N GLN A 131 -16.60 -11.74 -23.23
CA GLN A 131 -16.43 -11.94 -21.79
C GLN A 131 -15.05 -12.52 -21.44
N GLN A 132 -14.56 -13.53 -22.18
CA GLN A 132 -13.22 -14.08 -21.97
C GLN A 132 -12.11 -13.06 -22.25
N GLU A 133 -12.26 -12.23 -23.29
CA GLU A 133 -11.29 -11.18 -23.61
C GLU A 133 -11.28 -10.07 -22.55
N ALA A 134 -12.47 -9.65 -22.08
CA ALA A 134 -12.61 -8.69 -20.98
C ALA A 134 -11.99 -9.23 -19.67
N LEU A 135 -12.23 -10.50 -19.33
CA LEU A 135 -11.66 -11.14 -18.15
C LEU A 135 -10.13 -11.24 -18.24
N LYS A 136 -9.58 -11.61 -19.40
CA LYS A 136 -8.13 -11.62 -19.65
C LYS A 136 -7.53 -10.22 -19.49
N LYS A 137 -8.12 -9.20 -20.13
CA LYS A 137 -7.68 -7.79 -19.98
C LYS A 137 -7.72 -7.33 -18.52
N GLN A 138 -8.75 -7.71 -17.77
CA GLN A 138 -8.87 -7.34 -16.35
C GLN A 138 -7.84 -8.06 -15.47
N GLN A 139 -7.49 -9.32 -15.77
CA GLN A 139 -6.40 -10.03 -15.10
C GLN A 139 -5.02 -9.44 -15.45
N GLU A 140 -4.79 -9.07 -16.71
CA GLU A 140 -3.57 -8.42 -17.19
C GLU A 140 -3.32 -7.09 -16.44
N VAL A 141 -4.34 -6.24 -16.36
CA VAL A 141 -4.28 -4.95 -15.63
C VAL A 141 -4.03 -5.17 -14.14
N LYS A 142 -4.72 -6.12 -13.49
CA LYS A 142 -4.48 -6.44 -12.07
C LYS A 142 -3.04 -6.92 -11.82
N LYS A 143 -2.51 -7.82 -12.66
CA LYS A 143 -1.10 -8.27 -12.58
C LYS A 143 -0.12 -7.12 -12.75
N GLN A 144 -0.35 -6.22 -13.72
CA GLN A 144 0.52 -5.06 -13.91
C GLN A 144 0.46 -4.07 -12.76
N GLU A 145 -0.72 -3.83 -12.18
CA GLU A 145 -0.89 -2.95 -11.01
C GLU A 145 -0.22 -3.55 -9.76
N GLU A 146 -0.37 -4.86 -9.55
CA GLU A 146 0.27 -5.58 -8.45
C GLU A 146 1.79 -5.58 -8.59
N LEU A 147 2.32 -5.87 -9.78
CA LEU A 147 3.77 -5.80 -10.06
C LEU A 147 4.31 -4.38 -9.84
N LYS A 148 3.60 -3.33 -10.29
CA LYS A 148 3.97 -1.93 -10.03
C LYS A 148 3.97 -1.61 -8.54
N LYS A 149 3.00 -2.10 -7.78
CA LYS A 149 2.95 -1.93 -6.30
C LYS A 149 4.10 -2.67 -5.62
N GLN A 150 4.42 -3.89 -6.02
CA GLN A 150 5.55 -4.66 -5.48
C GLN A 150 6.88 -3.96 -5.76
N VAL A 151 7.15 -3.55 -7.00
CA VAL A 151 8.38 -2.82 -7.38
C VAL A 151 8.49 -1.47 -6.66
N ALA A 152 7.38 -0.72 -6.51
CA ALA A 152 7.37 0.52 -5.75
C ALA A 152 7.67 0.29 -4.26
N ALA A 153 7.06 -0.73 -3.65
CA ALA A 153 7.30 -1.09 -2.24
C ALA A 153 8.74 -1.56 -2.00
N GLU A 154 9.31 -2.35 -2.91
CA GLU A 154 10.71 -2.79 -2.84
C GLU A 154 11.67 -1.60 -2.99
N LYS A 155 11.43 -0.70 -3.94
CA LYS A 155 12.23 0.52 -4.12
C LYS A 155 12.18 1.42 -2.88
N GLN A 156 11.01 1.59 -2.26
CA GLN A 156 10.87 2.34 -1.01
C GLN A 156 11.61 1.66 0.16
N LYS A 157 11.52 0.33 0.30
CA LYS A 157 12.29 -0.41 1.31
C LYS A 157 13.80 -0.24 1.12
N LYS A 158 14.30 -0.37 -0.11
CA LYS A 158 15.72 -0.17 -0.45
C LYS A 158 16.20 1.26 -0.14
N LEU A 159 15.43 2.28 -0.53
CA LEU A 159 15.74 3.69 -0.21
C LEU A 159 15.74 3.96 1.30
N ALA A 160 14.78 3.41 2.05
CA ALA A 160 14.73 3.56 3.50
C ALA A 160 15.91 2.86 4.20
N GLU A 161 16.28 1.66 3.74
CA GLU A 161 17.43 0.92 4.28
C GLU A 161 18.77 1.61 3.96
N GLU A 162 18.94 2.11 2.73
CA GLU A 162 20.12 2.88 2.31
C GLU A 162 20.24 4.17 3.13
N LYS A 163 19.14 4.91 3.30
CA LYS A 163 19.11 6.12 4.14
C LYS A 163 19.50 5.80 5.58
N ARG A 164 18.92 4.75 6.19
CA ARG A 164 19.27 4.31 7.55
C ARG A 164 20.75 3.92 7.68
N LYS A 165 21.27 3.15 6.72
CA LYS A 165 22.71 2.77 6.67
C LYS A 165 23.62 3.99 6.54
N ARG A 166 23.22 5.00 5.76
CA ARG A 166 23.97 6.26 5.61
C ARG A 166 23.95 7.10 6.88
N GLU A 167 22.79 7.24 7.52
CA GLU A 167 22.63 7.95 8.81
C GLU A 167 23.43 7.25 9.92
N GLU A 168 23.36 5.92 10.01
CA GLU A 168 24.14 5.12 10.95
C GLU A 168 25.66 5.26 10.72
N LYS A 169 26.12 5.26 9.45
CA LYS A 169 27.54 5.48 9.14
C LYS A 169 28.00 6.88 9.56
N ILE A 170 27.20 7.92 9.28
CA ILE A 170 27.50 9.31 9.67
C ILE A 170 27.55 9.43 11.20
N ALA A 171 26.61 8.81 11.92
CA ALA A 171 26.58 8.80 13.38
C ALA A 171 27.83 8.12 13.96
N ARG A 172 28.20 6.93 13.47
CA ARG A 172 29.42 6.21 13.87
C ARG A 172 30.69 7.00 13.57
N GLU A 173 30.80 7.62 12.39
CA GLU A 173 31.96 8.46 12.04
C GLU A 173 32.06 9.72 12.93
N ALA A 174 30.94 10.34 13.30
CA ALA A 174 30.90 11.48 14.21
C ALA A 174 31.27 11.08 15.65
N GLU A 175 30.80 9.93 16.12
CA GLU A 175 31.14 9.38 17.44
C GLU A 175 32.62 9.01 17.54
N GLN A 176 33.17 8.32 16.53
CA GLN A 176 34.60 8.00 16.47
C GLN A 176 35.47 9.27 16.49
N LYS A 177 35.14 10.29 15.70
CA LYS A 177 35.84 11.59 15.72
C LYS A 177 35.76 12.29 17.07
N ARG A 178 34.61 12.20 17.76
CA ARG A 178 34.48 12.74 19.13
C ARG A 178 35.37 12.00 20.12
N LEU A 179 35.35 10.67 20.10
CA LEU A 179 36.15 9.84 21.00
C LEU A 179 37.66 10.02 20.77
N GLU A 180 38.08 10.14 19.50
CA GLU A 180 39.47 10.42 19.14
C GLU A 180 39.90 11.83 19.59
N ALA A 181 39.08 12.86 19.36
CA ALA A 181 39.37 14.21 19.81
C ALA A 181 39.41 14.33 21.35
N GLU A 182 38.57 13.57 22.06
CA GLU A 182 38.60 13.49 23.52
C GLU A 182 39.85 12.78 24.03
N ARG A 183 40.22 11.64 23.43
CA ARG A 183 41.47 10.92 23.73
C ARG A 183 42.70 11.82 23.51
N LEU A 184 42.74 12.56 22.40
CA LEU A 184 43.84 13.46 22.08
C LEU A 184 43.95 14.62 23.09
N LYS A 185 42.82 15.19 23.54
CA LYS A 185 42.79 16.18 24.62
C LYS A 185 43.30 15.60 25.94
N GLN A 186 42.79 14.44 26.35
CA GLN A 186 43.25 13.77 27.58
C GLN A 186 44.75 13.42 27.54
N GLU A 187 45.29 13.04 26.39
CA GLU A 187 46.72 12.80 26.23
C GLU A 187 47.53 14.10 26.28
N ALA A 188 47.06 15.17 25.62
CA ALA A 188 47.71 16.48 25.66
C ALA A 188 47.74 17.07 27.09
N ASP A 189 46.64 16.98 27.84
CA ASP A 189 46.60 17.43 29.24
C ASP A 189 47.51 16.58 30.14
N LYS A 190 47.55 15.25 29.96
CA LYS A 190 48.50 14.38 30.69
C LYS A 190 49.96 14.74 30.39
N ARG A 191 50.30 15.00 29.12
CA ARG A 191 51.65 15.43 28.71
C ARG A 191 52.00 16.79 29.32
N ARG A 192 51.09 17.76 29.28
CA ARG A 192 51.25 19.09 29.88
C ARG A 192 51.48 19.01 31.39
N LEU A 193 50.64 18.28 32.12
CA LEU A 193 50.80 18.09 33.57
C LEU A 193 52.11 17.39 33.94
N ALA A 194 52.55 16.41 33.14
CA ALA A 194 53.84 15.74 33.34
C ALA A 194 55.04 16.67 33.06
N GLU A 195 54.94 17.57 32.08
CA GLU A 195 55.97 18.57 31.79
C GLU A 195 56.03 19.66 32.88
N GLU A 196 54.87 20.17 33.32
CA GLU A 196 54.75 21.12 34.43
C GLU A 196 55.34 20.54 35.72
N ASP A 197 55.04 19.28 36.07
CA ASP A 197 55.63 18.59 37.22
C ASP A 197 57.14 18.37 37.08
N LYS A 198 57.61 17.95 35.89
CA LYS A 198 59.06 17.80 35.63
C LYS A 198 59.79 19.13 35.79
N LYS A 199 59.21 20.22 35.29
CA LYS A 199 59.76 21.59 35.40
C LYS A 199 59.81 22.04 36.86
N ARG A 200 58.73 21.84 37.63
CA ARG A 200 58.69 22.12 39.07
C ARG A 200 59.77 21.34 39.82
N ARG A 201 59.87 20.02 39.63
CA ARG A 201 60.90 19.18 40.26
C ARG A 201 62.32 19.62 39.90
N GLN A 202 62.56 20.06 38.67
CA GLN A 202 63.87 20.61 38.27
C GLN A 202 64.16 21.97 38.93
N GLN A 203 63.16 22.83 39.08
CA GLN A 203 63.31 24.11 39.79
C GLN A 203 63.63 23.88 41.27
N GLU A 204 62.85 23.05 41.97
CA GLU A 204 63.09 22.68 43.37
C GLU A 204 64.48 22.05 43.59
N LEU A 205 64.94 21.19 42.67
CA LEU A 205 66.27 20.60 42.73
C LEU A 205 67.37 21.67 42.53
N ASN A 206 67.21 22.55 41.55
CA ASN A 206 68.15 23.64 41.29
C ASN A 206 68.23 24.63 42.47
N GLU A 207 67.11 24.90 43.14
CA GLU A 207 67.06 25.76 44.33
C GLU A 207 67.77 25.10 45.53
N LYS A 208 67.53 23.81 45.76
CA LYS A 208 68.24 23.03 46.79
C LYS A 208 69.76 23.03 46.56
N LEU A 209 70.20 22.78 45.32
CA LEU A 209 71.62 22.80 44.96
C LEU A 209 72.26 24.18 45.18
N LYS A 210 71.59 25.27 44.78
CA LYS A 210 72.06 26.65 45.03
C LYS A 210 72.13 26.98 46.53
N ALA A 211 71.15 26.53 47.32
CA ALA A 211 71.16 26.73 48.77
C ALA A 211 72.32 25.98 49.42
N GLU A 212 72.57 24.73 49.02
CA GLU A 212 73.69 23.91 49.49
C GLU A 212 75.05 24.50 49.10
N GLU A 213 75.22 24.94 47.85
CA GLU A 213 76.44 25.62 47.37
C GLU A 213 76.70 26.91 48.16
N SER A 214 75.66 27.72 48.38
CA SER A 214 75.73 28.94 49.20
C SER A 214 76.17 28.62 50.63
N GLN A 215 75.58 27.61 51.27
CA GLN A 215 75.98 27.17 52.62
C GLN A 215 77.42 26.66 52.67
N ARG A 216 77.86 25.87 51.68
CA ARG A 216 79.25 25.41 51.57
C ARG A 216 80.23 26.58 51.42
N ARG A 217 79.90 27.56 50.56
CA ARG A 217 80.68 28.79 50.36
C ARG A 217 80.77 29.61 51.64
N LEU A 218 79.64 29.84 52.33
CA LEU A 218 79.61 30.57 53.61
C LEU A 218 80.41 29.86 54.70
N LYS A 219 80.35 28.53 54.78
CA LYS A 219 81.16 27.72 55.71
C LYS A 219 82.66 27.90 55.42
N SER A 220 83.08 27.74 54.17
CA SER A 220 84.48 27.91 53.76
C SER A 220 85.00 29.34 54.03
N LEU A 221 84.21 30.37 53.71
CA LEU A 221 84.54 31.77 54.02
C LEU A 221 84.64 32.01 55.53
N ARG A 222 83.76 31.42 56.35
CA ARG A 222 83.81 31.50 57.81
C ARG A 222 85.08 30.84 58.37
N GLU A 223 85.45 29.67 57.89
CA GLU A 223 86.68 28.96 58.29
C GLU A 223 87.93 29.77 57.91
N ALA A 224 87.98 30.31 56.70
CA ALA A 224 89.05 31.21 56.25
C ALA A 224 89.13 32.50 57.11
N TYR A 225 87.99 33.07 57.50
CA TYR A 225 87.92 34.25 58.35
C TYR A 225 88.40 33.98 59.78
N ILE A 226 88.00 32.85 60.38
CA ILE A 226 88.50 32.39 61.69
C ILE A 226 90.02 32.23 61.64
N LEU A 227 90.57 31.63 60.59
CA LEU A 227 92.03 31.49 60.42
C LEU A 227 92.73 32.84 60.24
N ALA A 228 92.13 33.79 59.53
CA ALA A 228 92.66 35.14 59.39
C ALA A 228 92.69 35.90 60.73
N ILE A 229 91.64 35.77 61.56
CA ILE A 229 91.59 36.31 62.92
C ILE A 229 92.68 35.66 63.78
N LYS A 230 92.79 34.32 63.79
CA LYS A 230 93.82 33.59 64.56
C LYS A 230 95.23 34.09 64.23
N ARG A 231 95.60 34.11 62.95
CA ARG A 231 96.90 34.63 62.47
C ARG A 231 97.13 36.09 62.88
N ARG A 232 96.10 36.93 62.85
CA ARG A 232 96.22 38.34 63.26
C ARG A 232 96.46 38.48 64.75
N ILE A 233 95.78 37.69 65.58
CA ILE A 233 96.01 37.63 67.04
C ILE A 233 97.44 37.13 67.31
N GLU A 234 97.84 36.00 66.75
CA GLU A 234 99.19 35.43 66.88
C GLU A 234 100.28 36.45 66.51
N SER A 235 100.13 37.14 65.36
CA SER A 235 101.10 38.16 64.90
C SER A 235 101.23 39.40 65.79
N LYS A 236 100.31 39.60 66.74
CA LYS A 236 100.28 40.74 67.67
C LYS A 236 100.37 40.32 69.14
N TRP A 237 100.40 39.02 69.42
CA TRP A 237 100.49 38.51 70.77
C TRP A 237 101.93 38.59 71.27
N ARG A 238 102.10 39.14 72.48
CA ARG A 238 103.38 39.12 73.18
C ARG A 238 103.43 37.86 74.03
N GLN A 239 104.11 36.84 73.50
CA GLN A 239 104.35 35.57 74.20
C GLN A 239 105.12 35.82 75.52
N PRO A 240 104.67 35.27 76.66
CA PRO A 240 105.41 35.33 77.91
C PRO A 240 106.72 34.51 77.81
N GLN A 241 107.79 35.03 78.39
CA GLN A 241 109.09 34.36 78.44
C GLN A 241 109.07 33.20 79.47
N GLY A 242 109.84 32.14 79.21
CA GLY A 242 109.99 31.00 80.13
C GLY A 242 108.89 29.93 80.06
N VAL A 243 107.96 30.01 79.09
CA VAL A 243 106.91 29.01 78.87
C VAL A 243 107.32 28.03 77.77
N THR A 244 107.52 26.75 78.13
CA THR A 244 107.94 25.68 77.20
C THR A 244 106.80 25.16 76.33
N GLU A 245 105.59 25.05 76.89
CA GLU A 245 104.37 24.63 76.19
C GLU A 245 103.28 25.67 76.42
N MET A 246 102.64 26.12 75.33
CA MET A 246 101.60 27.14 75.41
C MET A 246 100.25 26.50 75.75
N PRO A 247 99.53 26.97 76.79
CA PRO A 247 98.21 26.46 77.10
C PRO A 247 97.18 26.93 76.06
N ASP A 248 96.22 26.06 75.74
CA ASP A 248 95.06 26.44 74.93
C ASP A 248 94.19 27.46 75.70
N CYS A 249 93.89 28.58 75.04
CA CYS A 249 93.12 29.69 75.60
C CYS A 249 91.94 30.05 74.70
N GLU A 250 90.72 29.97 75.22
CA GLU A 250 89.52 30.46 74.51
C GLU A 250 89.48 31.99 74.55
N VAL A 251 89.30 32.63 73.39
CA VAL A 251 89.07 34.08 73.29
C VAL A 251 87.82 34.33 72.48
N ARG A 252 86.82 34.97 73.09
CA ARG A 252 85.60 35.40 72.43
C ARG A 252 85.75 36.85 71.97
N VAL A 253 85.65 37.06 70.67
CA VAL A 253 85.74 38.39 70.04
C VAL A 253 84.39 38.73 69.41
N ILE A 254 83.82 39.88 69.78
CA ILE A 254 82.66 40.45 69.09
C ILE A 254 83.17 41.51 68.14
N GLN A 255 82.72 41.46 66.88
CA GLN A 255 83.15 42.39 65.82
C GLN A 255 81.94 43.11 65.23
N GLY A 256 82.11 44.40 64.96
CA GLY A 256 81.13 45.22 64.24
C GLY A 256 81.29 45.11 62.71
N PRO A 257 80.34 45.66 61.94
CA PRO A 257 80.44 45.74 60.48
C PRO A 257 81.76 46.41 60.05
N GLY A 258 82.49 45.80 59.12
CA GLY A 258 83.84 46.26 58.73
C GLY A 258 84.98 45.73 59.61
N GLY A 259 84.70 44.87 60.60
CA GLY A 259 85.73 44.11 61.33
C GLY A 259 86.40 44.85 62.50
N PHE A 260 85.85 45.99 62.92
CA PHE A 260 86.30 46.65 64.15
C PHE A 260 85.86 45.84 65.38
N ILE A 261 86.69 45.82 66.41
CA ILE A 261 86.44 45.03 67.62
C ILE A 261 85.49 45.80 68.54
N LEU A 262 84.39 45.16 68.95
CA LEU A 262 83.40 45.70 69.88
C LEU A 262 83.66 45.23 71.32
N ASP A 263 84.03 43.97 71.50
CA ASP A 263 84.24 43.33 72.81
C ASP A 263 85.23 42.17 72.67
N VAL A 264 86.02 41.92 73.73
CA VAL A 264 86.95 40.80 73.83
C VAL A 264 86.87 40.24 75.24
N ARG A 265 86.54 38.94 75.36
CA ARG A 265 86.53 38.22 76.63
C ARG A 265 87.44 37.00 76.55
N VAL A 266 88.28 36.83 77.56
CA VAL A 266 89.13 35.64 77.68
C VAL A 266 88.34 34.59 78.46
N GLY A 267 88.06 33.46 77.83
CA GLY A 267 87.37 32.33 78.45
C GLY A 267 88.33 31.49 79.30
N THR A 268 88.26 30.18 79.13
CA THR A 268 89.19 29.26 79.79
C THR A 268 90.60 29.46 79.23
N CYS A 269 91.52 29.94 80.06
CA CYS A 269 92.93 30.16 79.71
C CYS A 269 93.82 29.89 80.94
N PRO A 270 94.49 28.72 81.01
CA PRO A 270 95.45 28.41 82.07
C PRO A 270 96.57 29.46 82.16
N GLY A 271 96.97 29.82 83.39
CA GLY A 271 98.00 30.85 83.63
C GLY A 271 97.55 32.31 83.47
N GLY A 272 96.35 32.58 82.94
CA GLY A 272 95.81 33.94 82.83
C GLY A 272 95.42 34.56 84.18
N SER A 273 95.97 35.73 84.52
CA SER A 273 95.63 36.46 85.75
C SER A 273 94.14 36.83 85.81
N LYS A 274 93.55 36.88 87.01
CA LYS A 274 92.13 37.25 87.21
C LYS A 274 91.77 38.69 86.79
N ILE A 275 92.74 39.52 86.44
CA ILE A 275 92.57 40.95 86.13
C ILE A 275 92.05 41.17 84.69
N TYR A 276 92.24 40.18 83.80
CA TYR A 276 91.89 40.27 82.37
C TYR A 276 90.91 39.17 81.92
N ARG A 277 90.06 38.69 82.84
CA ARG A 277 89.15 37.56 82.63
C ARG A 277 87.69 38.04 82.68
#